data_AF-A0A6J4Q1B9-F1
#
_entry.id   AF-A0A6J4Q1B9-F1
#
_cell.length_a   1.000
_cell.length_b   1.000
_cell.length_c   1.000
_cell.angle_alpha   90.00
_cell.angle_beta   90.00
_cell.angle_gamma   90.00
#
_symmetry.space_group_name_H-M   'P 1'
#
loop_
_entity.id
_entity.type
_entity.pdbx_description
1 polymer ?
#
loop_
_entity_poly.entity_id
_entity_poly.type
_entity_poly.pdbx_seq_one_letter_code
_entity_poly.pdbx_strand_id
1 'polypeptide(L)'
;MEVGEKTMMLKRGDVAKLARVVAETREDEIGCDECFARLDRFAEAELSGSEARSLMPLVGDHLDKCPDCRGTFEALLAALRGT
;
A
#
# COMPACT_ATOMS: atom_id res chain seq x y z
N MET A 1 37.51 -3.08 -23.96
CA MET A 1 36.12 -2.76 -23.62
C MET A 1 35.36 -4.07 -23.61
N GLU A 2 35.28 -4.72 -22.45
CA GLU A 2 34.57 -5.99 -22.33
C GLU A 2 33.14 -5.68 -21.87
N VAL A 3 32.20 -5.72 -22.81
CA VAL A 3 30.78 -5.79 -22.48
C VAL A 3 30.53 -7.22 -22.02
N GLY A 4 30.68 -7.47 -20.72
CA GLY A 4 30.32 -8.75 -20.14
C GLY A 4 28.81 -8.89 -20.16
N GLU A 5 28.28 -9.70 -21.09
CA GLU A 5 26.93 -10.25 -21.00
C GLU A 5 26.83 -11.11 -19.74
N LYS A 6 26.50 -10.46 -18.62
CA LYS A 6 26.17 -11.16 -17.38
C LYS A 6 24.79 -11.77 -17.56
N THR A 7 24.73 -13.01 -18.04
CA THR A 7 23.50 -13.81 -18.06
C THR A 7 22.90 -13.84 -16.65
N MET A 8 21.84 -13.05 -16.45
CA MET A 8 21.07 -13.05 -15.20
C MET A 8 20.13 -14.25 -15.22
N MET A 9 20.61 -15.38 -14.70
CA MET A 9 19.74 -16.53 -14.44
C MET A 9 18.92 -16.26 -13.17
N LEU A 10 17.61 -16.06 -13.33
CA LEU A 10 16.65 -16.01 -12.23
C LEU A 10 16.52 -17.41 -11.61
N LYS A 11 16.64 -17.53 -10.29
CA LYS A 11 16.39 -18.80 -9.60
C LYS A 11 14.87 -19.02 -9.52
N ARG A 12 14.45 -20.28 -9.35
CA ARG A 12 13.02 -20.62 -9.17
C ARG A 12 12.34 -19.80 -8.06
N GLY A 13 13.06 -19.54 -6.97
CA GLY A 13 12.57 -18.69 -5.88
C GLY A 13 12.34 -17.23 -6.27
N ASP A 14 13.16 -16.68 -7.18
CA ASP A 14 13.01 -15.31 -7.67
C ASP A 14 11.79 -15.19 -8.57
N VAL A 15 11.56 -16.19 -9.44
CA VAL A 15 10.36 -16.27 -10.29
C VAL A 15 9.09 -16.38 -9.44
N ALA A 16 9.11 -17.21 -8.39
CA ALA A 16 7.98 -17.35 -7.47
C ALA A 16 7.66 -16.03 -6.74
N LYS A 17 8.68 -15.28 -6.31
CA LYS A 17 8.51 -13.96 -5.71
C LYS A 17 7.90 -12.96 -6.69
N LEU A 18 8.42 -12.88 -7.92
CA LEU A 18 7.90 -11.98 -8.94
C LEU A 18 6.44 -12.32 -9.29
N ALA A 19 6.13 -13.61 -9.48
CA ALA A 19 4.77 -14.06 -9.76
C ALA A 19 3.80 -13.71 -8.63
N ARG A 20 4.22 -13.84 -7.36
CA ARG A 20 3.42 -13.41 -6.20
C ARG A 20 3.13 -11.92 -6.23
N VAL A 21 4.15 -11.09 -6.44
CA VAL A 21 3.97 -9.63 -6.48
C VAL A 21 3.04 -9.21 -7.62
N VAL A 22 3.17 -9.83 -8.80
CA VAL A 22 2.25 -9.59 -9.93
C VAL A 22 0.83 -10.04 -9.59
N ALA A 23 0.65 -11.19 -8.95
CA ALA A 23 -0.68 -11.69 -8.57
C ALA A 23 -1.38 -10.83 -7.49
N GLU A 24 -0.61 -10.05 -6.72
CA GLU A 24 -1.13 -9.12 -5.71
C GLU A 24 -1.51 -7.75 -6.30
N THR A 25 -1.19 -7.50 -7.58
CA THR A 25 -1.60 -6.27 -8.29
C THR A 25 -3.10 -6.27 -8.58
N ARG A 26 -3.68 -5.08 -8.69
CA ARG A 26 -5.09 -4.87 -9.06
C ARG A 26 -5.16 -3.96 -10.29
N GLU A 27 -6.31 -3.96 -10.97
CA GLU A 27 -6.55 -3.07 -12.12
C GLU A 27 -6.44 -1.59 -11.71
N ASP A 28 -6.98 -1.27 -10.53
CA ASP A 28 -6.88 0.05 -9.91
C ASP A 28 -6.03 -0.04 -8.64
N GLU A 29 -4.98 0.77 -8.58
CA GLU A 29 -4.11 0.93 -7.41
C GLU A 29 -3.72 2.39 -7.23
N ILE A 30 -3.43 2.77 -5.99
CA ILE A 30 -2.92 4.10 -5.65
C ILE A 30 -1.52 3.99 -5.04
N GLY A 31 -0.69 4.99 -5.32
CA GLY A 31 0.63 5.13 -4.69
C GLY A 31 0.54 5.81 -3.32
N CYS A 32 1.69 5.91 -2.64
CA CYS A 32 1.79 6.53 -1.32
C CYS A 32 1.29 7.98 -1.31
N ASP A 33 1.63 8.79 -2.32
CA ASP A 33 1.25 10.21 -2.39
C ASP A 33 -0.27 10.39 -2.48
N GLU A 34 -0.94 9.58 -3.30
CA GLU A 34 -2.39 9.61 -3.45
C GLU A 34 -3.11 9.06 -2.21
N CYS A 35 -2.55 8.02 -1.57
CA CYS A 35 -3.02 7.53 -0.28
C CYS A 35 -2.93 8.64 0.78
N PHE A 36 -1.78 9.31 0.87
CA PHE A 36 -1.53 10.37 1.85
C PHE A 36 -2.49 11.57 1.66
N ALA A 37 -2.72 11.98 0.42
CA ALA A 37 -3.64 13.08 0.09
C ALA A 37 -5.13 12.79 0.44
N ARG A 38 -5.46 11.54 0.76
CA ARG A 38 -6.81 11.08 1.10
C ARG A 38 -6.92 10.54 2.53
N LEU A 39 -5.81 10.51 3.26
CA LEU A 39 -5.69 9.80 4.53
C LEU A 39 -6.49 10.47 5.66
N ASP A 40 -6.60 11.80 5.60
CA ASP A 40 -7.44 12.63 6.46
C ASP A 40 -8.91 12.20 6.37
N ARG A 41 -9.46 12.13 5.16
CA ARG A 41 -10.86 11.74 4.93
C ARG A 41 -11.13 10.29 5.31
N PHE A 42 -10.15 9.42 5.07
CA PHE A 42 -10.25 8.03 5.48
C PHE A 42 -10.31 7.91 7.02
N ALA A 43 -9.49 8.68 7.75
CA ALA A 43 -9.52 8.73 9.21
C ALA A 43 -10.83 9.30 9.76
N GLU A 44 -11.37 10.36 9.15
CA GLU A 44 -12.68 10.91 9.50
C GLU A 44 -13.80 9.87 9.33
N ALA A 45 -13.80 9.14 8.20
CA ALA A 45 -14.79 8.09 7.94
C ALA A 45 -14.71 6.99 9.01
N GLU A 46 -13.51 6.49 9.33
CA GLU A 46 -13.30 5.50 10.40
C GLU A 46 -13.77 5.99 11.77
N LEU A 47 -13.47 7.25 12.12
CA LEU A 47 -13.88 7.83 13.41
C LEU A 47 -15.38 8.08 13.50
N SER A 48 -16.04 8.35 12.38
CA SER A 48 -17.50 8.54 12.30
C SER A 48 -18.30 7.23 12.44
N GLY A 49 -17.62 6.07 12.49
CA GLY A 49 -18.27 4.76 12.41
C GLY A 49 -18.83 4.44 11.02
N SER A 50 -18.43 5.21 10.00
CA SER A 50 -18.74 4.91 8.61
C SER A 50 -17.78 3.84 8.10
N GLU A 51 -18.26 2.99 7.20
CA GLU A 51 -17.46 1.96 6.54
C GLU A 51 -16.42 2.59 5.59
N ALA A 52 -15.30 3.09 6.11
CA ALA A 52 -14.31 3.85 5.34
C ALA A 52 -13.74 3.03 4.17
N ARG A 53 -13.52 1.73 4.37
CA ARG A 53 -13.11 0.80 3.31
C ARG A 53 -14.19 0.62 2.23
N SER A 54 -15.47 0.77 2.54
CA SER A 54 -16.53 0.77 1.53
C SER A 54 -16.55 2.07 0.73
N LEU A 55 -16.26 3.21 1.37
CA LEU A 55 -16.23 4.53 0.71
C LEU A 55 -14.94 4.75 -0.10
N MET A 56 -13.84 4.19 0.35
CA MET A 56 -12.49 4.44 -0.17
C MET A 56 -11.66 3.15 -0.21
N PRO A 57 -12.09 2.15 -1.01
CA PRO A 57 -11.47 0.81 -1.01
C PRO A 57 -9.98 0.83 -1.36
N LEU A 58 -9.56 1.68 -2.31
CA LEU A 58 -8.16 1.78 -2.74
C LEU A 58 -7.22 2.29 -1.64
N VAL A 59 -7.71 3.15 -0.75
CA VAL A 59 -6.93 3.60 0.41
C VAL A 59 -6.76 2.45 1.39
N GLY A 60 -7.86 1.74 1.72
CA GLY A 60 -7.80 0.56 2.57
C GLY A 60 -6.82 -0.50 2.04
N ASP A 61 -6.91 -0.82 0.74
CA ASP A 61 -6.02 -1.78 0.09
C ASP A 61 -4.54 -1.34 0.14
N HIS A 62 -4.26 -0.06 -0.09
CA HIS A 62 -2.90 0.46 0.01
C HIS A 62 -2.36 0.34 1.43
N LEU A 63 -3.17 0.63 2.45
CA LEU A 63 -2.79 0.51 3.85
C LEU A 63 -2.54 -0.96 4.28
N ASP A 64 -3.12 -1.96 3.60
CA ASP A 64 -2.78 -3.37 3.83
C ASP A 64 -1.42 -3.75 3.26
N LYS A 65 -0.99 -3.05 2.20
CA LYS A 65 0.24 -3.34 1.44
C LYS A 65 1.44 -2.51 1.89
N CYS A 66 1.22 -1.28 2.38
CA CYS A 66 2.25 -0.31 2.70
C CYS A 66 2.33 -0.04 4.23
N PRO A 67 3.36 -0.58 4.92
CA PRO A 67 3.54 -0.36 6.35
C PRO A 67 3.73 1.11 6.74
N ASP A 68 4.37 1.92 5.90
CA ASP A 68 4.63 3.32 6.19
C ASP A 68 3.34 4.15 6.18
N CYS A 69 2.48 3.94 5.18
CA CYS A 69 1.17 4.57 5.14
C CYS A 69 0.27 4.08 6.28
N ARG A 70 0.34 2.78 6.63
CA ARG A 70 -0.37 2.21 7.79
C ARG A 70 0.04 2.88 9.10
N GLY A 71 1.34 3.00 9.36
CA GLY A 71 1.85 3.65 10.57
C GLY A 71 1.46 5.13 10.64
N THR A 72 1.48 5.82 9.50
CA THR A 72 1.03 7.23 9.41
C THR A 72 -0.45 7.35 9.74
N PHE A 73 -1.28 6.44 9.21
CA PHE A 73 -2.71 6.38 9.49
C PHE A 73 -3.02 6.13 10.98
N GLU A 74 -2.35 5.16 11.59
CA GLU A 74 -2.52 4.82 13.01
C GLU A 74 -2.09 5.98 13.91
N ALA A 75 -0.99 6.65 13.59
CA ALA A 75 -0.54 7.84 14.30
C ALA A 75 -1.55 9.00 14.17
N LEU A 76 -2.13 9.20 12.99
CA LEU A 76 -3.19 10.18 12.77
C LEU A 76 -4.43 9.86 13.62
N LEU A 77 -4.88 8.60 13.65
CA LEU A 77 -6.00 8.18 14.49
C LEU A 77 -5.74 8.39 15.98
N ALA A 78 -4.54 8.08 16.46
CA ALA A 78 -4.16 8.31 17.86
C ALA A 78 -4.23 9.81 18.21
N ALA A 79 -3.65 10.66 17.36
CA ALA A 79 -3.69 12.11 17.53
C ALA A 79 -5.12 12.66 17.54
N LEU A 80 -5.99 12.20 16.63
CA LEU A 80 -7.40 12.63 16.55
C LEU A 80 -8.25 12.14 17.74
N ARG A 81 -7.92 10.99 18.33
CA ARG A 81 -8.59 10.47 19.53
C ARG A 81 -8.12 11.15 20.82
N GLY A 82 -7.00 11.88 20.77
CA GLY A 82 -6.40 12.53 21.96
C GLY A 82 -5.75 11.55 22.93
N THR A 83 -5.26 10.41 22.43
CA THR A 83 -4.57 9.35 23.19
C THR A 83 -3.10 9.29 22.80
#